data_AF-A0A8S1IX30-F1
#
_entry.id   AF-A0A8S1IX30-F1
#
_cell.length_a   1.000
_cell.length_b   1.000
_cell.length_c   1.000
_cell.angle_alpha   90.00
_cell.angle_beta   90.00
_cell.angle_gamma   90.00
#
_symmetry.space_group_name_H-M   'P 1'
#
loop_
_entity.id
_entity.type
_entity.pdbx_description
1 polymer ?
#
loop_
_entity_poly.entity_id
_entity_poly.type
_entity_poly.pdbx_seq_one_letter_code
_entity_poly.pdbx_strand_id
1 'polypeptide(L)'
;MGGFTRILHSGRPDDLMDEIPTYVAKPLPNEAENRGYVVLNRPYAFLQWARDTNIAEKYVLMSEPDHLFLRPLPNLMKGEHPAAFPFFYIDPAKKEFANITRKFTGQLPQKDLEDIFPMGNAPTMMTFLDLKSVTNKWLNVSLAIFKDDEAQKEWGWVQEMYGFTIASYLVGIRNVSAHLNLMAQPPWDTQLSLTRSRPYYILHYTYGMDYTLEGVFTPGVVGKWRFDKRSYAARPPARHLGEPPPGMSNRLVRLMIDMFNT
;
A
#
# COMPACT_ATOMS: atom_id res chain seq x y z
N MET A 1 -14.42 9.18 9.46
CA MET A 1 -13.03 9.61 9.22
C MET A 1 -12.96 11.06 9.68
N GLY A 2 -12.04 11.40 10.59
CA GLY A 2 -11.98 12.74 11.19
C GLY A 2 -11.17 13.76 10.38
N GLY A 3 -10.17 13.29 9.62
CA GLY A 3 -9.38 14.10 8.70
C GLY A 3 -8.74 13.26 7.59
N PHE A 4 -8.20 13.95 6.58
CA PHE A 4 -7.44 13.37 5.49
C PHE A 4 -6.22 14.25 5.22
N THR A 5 -5.02 13.66 5.30
CA THR A 5 -3.76 14.35 5.04
C THR A 5 -2.96 13.59 4.01
N ARG A 6 -2.58 14.28 2.94
CA ARG A 6 -1.61 13.78 1.97
C ARG A 6 -0.19 14.03 2.48
N ILE A 7 0.64 13.01 2.47
CA ILE A 7 2.07 13.14 2.78
C ILE A 7 2.84 13.20 1.46
N LEU A 8 3.26 14.41 1.07
CA LEU A 8 3.98 14.66 -0.17
C LEU A 8 5.48 14.64 0.09
N HIS A 9 6.17 13.64 -0.45
CA HIS A 9 7.60 13.41 -0.22
C HIS A 9 8.50 13.91 -1.36
N SER A 10 8.02 14.87 -2.16
CA SER A 10 8.80 15.53 -3.23
C SER A 10 9.71 16.64 -2.70
N GLY A 11 9.50 17.10 -1.46
CA GLY A 11 10.15 18.28 -0.89
C GLY A 11 9.65 19.63 -1.41
N ARG A 12 8.67 19.63 -2.32
CA ARG A 12 8.15 20.85 -2.94
C ARG A 12 6.63 20.85 -2.95
N PRO A 13 5.98 21.99 -2.63
CA PRO A 13 4.55 22.16 -2.83
C PRO A 13 4.12 21.88 -4.28
N ASP A 14 2.85 21.50 -4.44
CA ASP A 14 2.18 21.41 -5.74
C ASP A 14 0.75 21.97 -5.67
N ASP A 15 0.08 21.97 -6.81
CA ASP A 15 -1.25 22.53 -7.02
C ASP A 15 -2.36 21.79 -6.25
N LEU A 16 -2.18 20.50 -5.96
CA LEU A 16 -3.16 19.72 -5.18
C LEU A 16 -3.23 20.15 -3.70
N MET A 17 -2.29 20.94 -3.22
CA MET A 17 -2.31 21.45 -1.84
C MET A 17 -3.46 22.43 -1.58
N ASP A 18 -4.00 23.05 -2.63
CA ASP A 18 -5.17 23.94 -2.53
C ASP A 18 -6.47 23.16 -2.25
N GLU A 19 -6.50 21.86 -2.58
CA GLU A 19 -7.67 20.99 -2.42
C GLU A 19 -7.51 19.96 -1.29
N ILE A 20 -6.29 19.46 -1.09
CA ILE A 20 -6.01 18.35 -0.17
C ILE A 20 -5.04 18.82 0.91
N PRO A 21 -5.42 18.78 2.20
CA PRO A 21 -4.48 19.07 3.29
C PRO A 21 -3.21 18.25 3.14
N THR A 22 -2.08 18.92 2.99
CA THR A 22 -0.82 18.27 2.59
C THR A 22 0.30 18.61 3.57
N TYR A 23 1.02 17.58 4.00
CA TYR A 23 2.31 17.71 4.66
C TYR A 23 3.43 17.51 3.64
N VAL A 24 4.22 18.55 3.40
CA VAL A 24 5.37 18.49 2.48
C VAL A 24 6.60 18.03 3.24
N ALA A 25 6.93 16.75 3.10
CA ALA A 25 8.11 16.15 3.69
C ALA A 25 9.35 16.42 2.83
N LYS A 26 10.51 16.57 3.46
CA LYS A 26 11.78 16.61 2.75
C LYS A 26 12.08 15.22 2.17
N PRO A 27 12.63 15.13 0.94
CA PRO A 27 13.13 13.88 0.42
C PRO A 27 14.31 13.41 1.28
N LEU A 28 14.68 12.14 1.12
CA LEU A 28 15.92 11.63 1.69
C LEU A 28 17.10 12.52 1.28
N PRO A 29 18.07 12.76 2.20
CA PRO A 29 19.26 13.53 1.89
C PRO A 29 19.99 12.96 0.67
N ASN A 30 20.63 13.80 -0.13
CA ASN A 30 21.31 13.39 -1.37
C ASN A 30 22.44 12.37 -1.10
N GLU A 31 22.99 12.36 0.12
CA GLU A 31 24.00 11.42 0.56
C GLU A 31 23.42 10.01 0.84
N ALA A 32 22.11 9.89 0.99
CA ALA A 32 21.44 8.60 1.13
C ALA A 32 21.29 7.95 -0.25
N GLU A 33 22.15 6.97 -0.52
CA GLU A 33 22.07 6.15 -1.72
C GLU A 33 20.67 5.52 -1.85
N ASN A 34 19.99 5.80 -2.96
CA ASN A 34 18.68 5.23 -3.26
C ASN A 34 18.63 4.49 -4.61
N ARG A 35 19.71 4.48 -5.40
CA ARG A 35 19.83 3.84 -6.74
C ARG A 35 18.57 4.02 -7.62
N GLY A 36 17.88 5.17 -7.53
CA GLY A 36 16.64 5.45 -8.27
C GLY A 36 15.34 4.86 -7.66
N TYR A 37 15.43 4.13 -6.55
CA TYR A 37 14.30 3.59 -5.80
C TYR A 37 13.67 4.67 -4.90
N VAL A 38 12.79 5.48 -5.50
CA VAL A 38 12.12 6.62 -4.86
C VAL A 38 11.25 6.26 -3.66
N VAL A 39 10.86 4.99 -3.53
CA VAL A 39 9.97 4.50 -2.47
C VAL A 39 10.58 4.67 -1.07
N LEU A 40 11.90 4.73 -0.93
CA LEU A 40 12.57 5.02 0.34
C LEU A 40 12.24 6.40 0.93
N ASN A 41 11.73 7.34 0.11
CA ASN A 41 11.26 8.62 0.63
C ASN A 41 10.01 8.47 1.52
N ARG A 42 9.21 7.40 1.32
CA ARG A 42 7.98 7.14 2.09
C ARG A 42 8.24 6.98 3.59
N PRO A 43 9.09 6.04 4.07
CA PRO A 43 9.35 5.92 5.51
C PRO A 43 9.91 7.21 6.11
N TYR A 44 10.76 7.93 5.37
CA TYR A 44 11.31 9.21 5.85
C TYR A 44 10.24 10.31 5.96
N ALA A 45 9.29 10.34 5.03
CA ALA A 45 8.19 11.28 5.07
C ALA A 45 7.22 11.00 6.22
N PHE A 46 6.92 9.71 6.49
CA PHE A 46 6.13 9.32 7.65
C PHE A 46 6.84 9.64 8.96
N LEU A 47 8.16 9.43 9.06
CA LEU A 47 8.95 9.82 10.24
C LEU A 47 8.86 11.33 10.51
N GLN A 48 9.03 12.15 9.47
CA GLN A 48 8.90 13.60 9.57
C GLN A 48 7.48 14.01 9.96
N TRP A 49 6.46 13.49 9.28
CA TRP A 49 5.06 13.80 9.58
C TRP A 49 4.69 13.42 11.01
N ALA A 50 5.01 12.20 11.45
CA ALA A 50 4.67 11.70 12.78
C ALA A 50 5.40 12.45 13.92
N ARG A 51 6.59 13.00 13.63
CA ARG A 51 7.34 13.87 14.54
C ARG A 51 6.73 15.27 14.61
N ASP A 52 6.40 15.85 13.47
CA ASP A 52 6.04 17.26 13.33
C ASP A 52 4.55 17.53 13.52
N THR A 53 3.73 16.49 13.55
CA THR A 53 2.28 16.59 13.71
C THR A 53 1.77 16.02 15.04
N ASN A 54 0.63 16.57 15.46
CA ASN A 54 -0.26 15.95 16.41
C ASN A 54 -1.67 15.96 15.83
N ILE A 55 -2.38 14.85 15.91
CA ILE A 55 -3.75 14.71 15.41
C ILE A 55 -4.70 14.43 16.58
N ALA A 56 -5.97 14.80 16.44
CA ALA A 56 -6.98 14.54 17.46
C ALA A 56 -7.43 13.07 17.44
N GLU A 57 -7.34 12.43 16.27
CA GLU A 57 -7.75 11.05 16.06
C GLU A 57 -6.78 10.07 16.72
N LYS A 58 -7.35 9.11 17.44
CA LYS A 58 -6.57 8.01 18.03
C LYS A 58 -5.96 7.08 16.98
N TYR A 59 -6.64 6.92 15.85
CA TYR A 59 -6.32 5.94 14.81
C TYR A 59 -6.01 6.62 13.48
N VAL A 60 -5.10 6.01 12.74
CA VAL A 60 -4.73 6.40 11.38
C VAL A 60 -4.98 5.23 10.44
N LEU A 61 -5.42 5.53 9.22
CA LEU A 61 -5.43 4.60 8.10
C LEU A 61 -4.40 5.10 7.09
N MET A 62 -3.36 4.31 6.85
CA MET A 62 -2.45 4.54 5.74
C MET A 62 -3.08 4.05 4.43
N SER A 63 -2.99 4.85 3.39
CA SER A 63 -3.55 4.57 2.06
C SER A 63 -2.60 5.07 0.97
N GLU A 64 -2.67 4.47 -0.22
CA GLU A 64 -1.88 4.87 -1.39
C GLU A 64 -2.74 5.67 -2.39
N PRO A 65 -2.13 6.47 -3.29
CA PRO A 65 -2.86 7.23 -4.31
C PRO A 65 -3.67 6.37 -5.29
N ASP A 66 -3.36 5.07 -5.39
CA ASP A 66 -4.08 4.11 -6.23
C ASP A 66 -5.16 3.32 -5.47
N HIS A 67 -5.56 3.81 -4.30
CA HIS A 67 -6.72 3.33 -3.55
C HIS A 67 -7.94 4.20 -3.83
N LEU A 68 -9.00 3.58 -4.33
CA LEU A 68 -10.32 4.19 -4.45
C LEU A 68 -11.22 3.70 -3.31
N PHE A 69 -11.81 4.62 -2.56
CA PHE A 69 -12.79 4.26 -1.53
C PHE A 69 -14.13 3.95 -2.18
N LEU A 70 -14.59 2.70 -2.01
CA LEU A 70 -15.86 2.23 -2.56
C LEU A 70 -17.05 2.59 -1.68
N ARG A 71 -16.80 2.84 -0.39
CA ARG A 71 -17.79 3.22 0.62
C ARG A 71 -17.10 3.69 1.91
N PRO A 72 -17.84 4.26 2.88
CA PRO A 72 -17.29 4.60 4.18
C PRO A 72 -16.64 3.38 4.86
N LEU A 73 -15.40 3.54 5.30
CA LEU A 73 -14.65 2.50 6.01
C LEU A 73 -15.00 2.56 7.51
N PRO A 74 -15.49 1.47 8.12
CA PRO A 74 -15.68 1.39 9.57
C PRO A 74 -14.33 1.32 10.29
N ASN A 75 -14.33 1.53 11.60
CA ASN A 75 -13.15 1.18 12.41
C ASN A 75 -12.97 -0.34 12.40
N LEU A 76 -11.85 -0.81 11.86
CA LEU A 76 -11.52 -2.23 11.79
C LEU A 76 -10.63 -2.69 12.95
N MET A 77 -10.10 -1.76 13.75
CA MET A 77 -9.30 -2.07 14.94
C MET A 77 -10.12 -2.85 15.96
N LYS A 78 -9.48 -3.83 16.60
CA LYS A 78 -10.02 -4.51 17.79
C LYS A 78 -9.21 -4.08 19.01
N GLY A 79 -9.69 -3.11 19.76
CA GLY A 79 -8.92 -2.47 20.83
C GLY A 79 -7.71 -1.73 20.26
N GLU A 80 -6.50 -2.13 20.66
CA GLU A 80 -5.23 -1.58 20.14
C GLU A 80 -4.60 -2.46 19.04
N HIS A 81 -5.29 -3.51 18.58
CA HIS A 81 -4.75 -4.39 17.54
C HIS A 81 -4.90 -3.77 16.14
N PRO A 82 -3.79 -3.55 15.39
CA PRO A 82 -3.83 -3.06 14.03
C PRO A 82 -4.70 -3.92 13.12
N ALA A 83 -5.28 -3.31 12.09
CA ALA A 83 -6.09 -3.99 11.09
C ALA A 83 -5.51 -3.71 9.70
N ALA A 84 -5.20 -4.77 8.95
CA ALA A 84 -4.52 -4.63 7.67
C ALA A 84 -4.96 -5.67 6.64
N PHE A 85 -4.66 -5.37 5.37
CA PHE A 85 -4.77 -6.32 4.28
C PHE A 85 -3.49 -7.17 4.20
N PRO A 86 -3.57 -8.52 4.19
CA PRO A 86 -2.40 -9.35 4.03
C PRO A 86 -1.98 -9.43 2.55
N PHE A 87 -0.72 -9.11 2.25
CA PHE A 87 -0.16 -9.22 0.92
C PHE A 87 0.53 -10.57 0.73
N PHE A 88 0.05 -11.37 -0.21
CA PHE A 88 0.57 -12.71 -0.49
C PHE A 88 2.04 -12.72 -0.96
N TYR A 89 2.55 -11.60 -1.48
CA TYR A 89 3.94 -11.44 -1.91
C TYR A 89 4.88 -10.97 -0.80
N ILE A 90 4.34 -10.73 0.40
CA ILE A 90 5.12 -10.46 1.62
C ILE A 90 5.03 -11.71 2.47
N ASP A 91 6.13 -12.44 2.61
CA ASP A 91 6.17 -13.64 3.46
C ASP A 91 7.55 -13.76 4.11
N PRO A 92 7.79 -13.06 5.23
CA PRO A 92 9.08 -13.05 5.90
C PRO A 92 9.49 -14.42 6.45
N ALA A 93 8.53 -15.33 6.65
CA ALA A 93 8.73 -16.67 7.17
C ALA A 93 8.97 -17.72 6.07
N LYS A 94 8.68 -17.40 4.81
CA LYS A 94 8.90 -18.28 3.66
C LYS A 94 10.31 -18.86 3.68
N LYS A 95 10.45 -20.16 3.45
CA LYS A 95 11.74 -20.87 3.52
C LYS A 95 12.87 -20.16 2.76
N GLU A 96 12.58 -19.64 1.56
CA GLU A 96 13.57 -18.92 0.75
C GLU A 96 13.95 -17.55 1.32
N PHE A 97 13.05 -16.88 2.04
CA PHE A 97 13.26 -15.52 2.57
C PHE A 97 13.67 -15.51 4.03
N ALA A 98 13.48 -16.61 4.76
CA ALA A 98 13.69 -16.67 6.20
C ALA A 98 15.13 -16.28 6.60
N ASN A 99 16.14 -16.66 5.82
CA ASN A 99 17.54 -16.27 6.07
C ASN A 99 17.76 -14.77 5.81
N ILE A 100 17.15 -14.23 4.75
CA ILE A 100 17.19 -12.80 4.43
C ILE A 100 16.52 -12.00 5.55
N THR A 101 15.32 -12.40 6.00
CA THR A 101 14.60 -11.76 7.11
C THR A 101 15.44 -11.70 8.37
N ARG A 102 16.15 -12.79 8.73
CA ARG A 102 17.02 -12.86 9.92
C ARG A 102 18.18 -11.87 9.92
N LYS A 103 18.63 -11.40 8.75
CA LYS A 103 19.62 -10.32 8.66
C LYS A 103 19.10 -9.03 9.30
N PHE A 104 17.79 -8.81 9.26
CA PHE A 104 17.14 -7.58 9.72
C PHE A 104 16.39 -7.74 11.05
N THR A 105 15.98 -8.97 11.40
CA THR A 105 15.27 -9.24 12.66
C THR A 105 16.17 -9.72 13.80
N GLY A 106 17.43 -10.07 13.51
CA GLY A 106 18.22 -10.94 14.36
C GLY A 106 17.85 -12.42 14.14
N GLN A 107 18.66 -13.34 14.66
CA GLN A 107 18.53 -14.80 14.48
C GLN A 107 17.30 -15.38 15.19
N LEU A 108 16.11 -14.97 14.75
CA LEU A 108 14.84 -15.42 15.29
C LEU A 108 14.59 -16.89 14.95
N PRO A 109 14.00 -17.69 15.87
CA PRO A 109 13.51 -19.02 15.54
C PRO A 109 12.40 -18.92 14.49
N GLN A 110 12.18 -20.01 13.75
CA GLN A 110 11.22 -20.04 12.65
C GLN A 110 9.79 -19.62 13.09
N LYS A 111 9.35 -20.07 14.27
CA LYS A 111 8.06 -19.71 14.84
C LYS A 111 7.87 -18.19 14.98
N ASP A 112 8.93 -17.49 15.38
CA ASP A 112 8.88 -16.04 15.58
C ASP A 112 8.83 -15.27 14.25
N LEU A 113 9.33 -15.87 13.16
CA LEU A 113 9.15 -15.33 11.82
C LEU A 113 7.70 -15.49 11.34
N GLU A 114 7.06 -16.62 11.67
CA GLU A 114 5.65 -16.88 11.34
C GLU A 114 4.70 -15.90 12.04
N ASP A 115 5.12 -15.32 13.17
CA ASP A 115 4.41 -14.26 13.87
C ASP A 115 4.53 -12.87 13.20
N ILE A 116 5.38 -12.72 12.17
CA ILE A 116 5.52 -11.47 11.41
C ILE A 116 4.35 -11.37 10.41
N PHE A 117 3.37 -10.51 10.72
CA PHE A 117 2.18 -10.36 9.89
C PHE A 117 2.48 -9.69 8.53
N PRO A 118 2.03 -10.25 7.39
CA PRO A 118 2.39 -9.78 6.05
C PRO A 118 1.55 -8.58 5.56
N MET A 119 1.56 -7.45 6.29
CA MET A 119 0.67 -6.30 5.99
C MET A 119 1.22 -5.26 5.02
N GLY A 120 2.54 -5.08 4.90
CA GLY A 120 3.06 -3.84 4.31
C GLY A 120 2.50 -2.58 4.98
N ASN A 121 2.76 -1.40 4.41
CA ASN A 121 2.36 -0.13 5.02
C ASN A 121 0.90 0.26 4.74
N ALA A 122 0.32 -0.10 3.59
CA ALA A 122 -0.99 0.37 3.19
C ALA A 122 -1.76 -0.69 2.35
N PRO A 123 -3.07 -0.92 2.60
CA PRO A 123 -3.88 -0.26 3.63
C PRO A 123 -3.70 -0.90 5.01
N THR A 124 -3.26 -0.08 5.96
CA THR A 124 -3.06 -0.48 7.37
C THR A 124 -3.67 0.56 8.28
N MET A 125 -4.55 0.11 9.17
CA MET A 125 -5.13 0.90 10.24
C MET A 125 -4.42 0.55 11.55
N MET A 126 -3.98 1.56 12.29
CA MET A 126 -3.28 1.39 13.56
C MET A 126 -3.46 2.62 14.45
N THR A 127 -3.04 2.56 15.71
CA THR A 127 -3.01 3.75 16.55
C THR A 127 -1.95 4.72 16.07
N PHE A 128 -2.16 6.02 16.27
CA PHE A 128 -1.14 7.01 15.91
C PHE A 128 0.15 6.84 16.74
N LEU A 129 0.03 6.32 17.96
CA LEU A 129 1.17 5.96 18.82
C LEU A 129 1.99 4.80 18.24
N ASP A 130 1.33 3.75 17.75
CA ASP A 130 2.01 2.65 17.06
C ASP A 130 2.69 3.14 15.79
N LEU A 131 2.04 4.01 15.01
CA LEU A 131 2.67 4.56 13.81
C LEU A 131 3.93 5.34 14.19
N LYS A 132 3.87 6.20 15.22
CA LYS A 132 5.04 6.93 15.75
C LYS A 132 6.17 5.97 16.13
N SER A 133 5.88 4.89 16.85
CA SER A 133 6.89 3.92 17.29
C SER A 133 7.55 3.20 16.11
N VAL A 134 6.79 2.91 15.05
CA VAL A 134 7.28 2.22 13.85
C VAL A 134 8.16 3.11 12.98
N THR A 135 7.82 4.39 12.78
CA THR A 135 8.40 5.23 11.72
C THR A 135 9.94 5.25 11.67
N ASN A 136 10.62 5.40 12.81
CA ASN A 136 12.09 5.39 12.86
C ASN A 136 12.66 4.01 12.55
N LYS A 137 12.04 2.93 13.06
CA LYS A 137 12.48 1.57 12.78
C LYS A 137 12.26 1.22 11.30
N TRP A 138 11.12 1.63 10.75
CA TRP A 138 10.76 1.44 9.35
C TRP A 138 11.78 2.08 8.41
N LEU A 139 12.15 3.33 8.63
CA LEU A 139 13.21 3.97 7.84
C LEU A 139 14.53 3.20 7.89
N ASN A 140 15.01 2.89 9.09
CA ASN A 140 16.30 2.24 9.27
C ASN A 140 16.33 0.82 8.67
N VAL A 141 15.27 0.04 8.87
CA VAL A 141 15.15 -1.29 8.29
C VAL A 141 15.05 -1.20 6.76
N SER A 142 14.22 -0.31 6.21
CA SER A 142 14.11 -0.14 4.75
C SER A 142 15.44 0.26 4.10
N LEU A 143 16.22 1.13 4.76
CA LEU A 143 17.58 1.47 4.29
C LEU A 143 18.56 0.30 4.41
N ALA A 144 18.47 -0.52 5.46
CA ALA A 144 19.31 -1.70 5.62
C ALA A 144 18.99 -2.76 4.55
N ILE A 145 17.70 -3.03 4.32
CA ILE A 145 17.21 -3.92 3.26
C ILE A 145 17.72 -3.44 1.90
N PHE A 146 17.57 -2.15 1.64
CA PHE A 146 18.02 -1.54 0.39
C PHE A 146 19.54 -1.67 0.17
N LYS A 147 20.35 -1.77 1.22
CA LYS A 147 21.80 -1.94 1.09
C LYS A 147 22.24 -3.41 0.94
N ASP A 148 21.34 -4.36 1.19
CA ASP A 148 21.63 -5.80 1.06
C ASP A 148 21.23 -6.28 -0.33
N ASP A 149 22.22 -6.64 -1.16
CA ASP A 149 21.98 -7.01 -2.56
C ASP A 149 21.09 -8.27 -2.71
N GLU A 150 21.14 -9.20 -1.77
CA GLU A 150 20.28 -10.39 -1.78
C GLU A 150 18.82 -10.00 -1.50
N ALA A 151 18.58 -9.21 -0.46
CA ALA A 151 17.24 -8.72 -0.13
C ALA A 151 16.65 -7.87 -1.26
N GLN A 152 17.46 -6.98 -1.86
CA GLN A 152 17.05 -6.19 -3.02
C GLN A 152 16.61 -7.06 -4.19
N LYS A 153 17.43 -8.07 -4.51
CA LYS A 153 17.18 -8.96 -5.64
C LYS A 153 15.90 -9.77 -5.45
N GLU A 154 15.72 -10.33 -4.25
CA GLU A 154 14.60 -11.24 -3.97
C GLU A 154 13.29 -10.51 -3.69
N TRP A 155 13.32 -9.36 -2.99
CA TRP A 155 12.11 -8.61 -2.65
C TRP A 155 11.78 -7.48 -3.64
N GLY A 156 12.74 -7.07 -4.46
CA GLY A 156 12.53 -6.14 -5.57
C GLY A 156 11.79 -4.86 -5.18
N TRP A 157 10.74 -4.52 -5.92
CA TRP A 157 10.00 -3.27 -5.74
C TRP A 157 9.27 -3.17 -4.39
N VAL A 158 8.93 -4.30 -3.75
CA VAL A 158 8.16 -4.35 -2.50
C VAL A 158 9.06 -4.43 -1.25
N GLN A 159 10.38 -4.30 -1.41
CA GLN A 159 11.35 -4.36 -0.31
C GLN A 159 11.06 -3.38 0.84
N GLU A 160 10.52 -2.19 0.53
CA GLU A 160 10.12 -1.23 1.56
C GLU A 160 8.93 -1.73 2.39
N MET A 161 7.97 -2.44 1.76
CA MET A 161 6.84 -3.05 2.47
C MET A 161 7.29 -4.19 3.40
N TYR A 162 8.35 -4.93 3.03
CA TYR A 162 9.04 -5.84 3.95
C TYR A 162 9.65 -5.06 5.12
N GLY A 163 10.27 -3.91 4.83
CA GLY A 163 10.79 -3.00 5.85
C GLY A 163 9.74 -2.54 6.86
N PHE A 164 8.55 -2.14 6.41
CA PHE A 164 7.43 -1.78 7.30
C PHE A 164 6.97 -2.97 8.15
N THR A 165 6.80 -4.13 7.51
CA THR A 165 6.37 -5.37 8.15
C THR A 165 7.34 -5.81 9.26
N ILE A 166 8.63 -5.87 8.93
CA ILE A 166 9.71 -6.23 9.88
C ILE A 166 9.82 -5.17 10.98
N ALA A 167 9.78 -3.88 10.64
CA ALA A 167 9.86 -2.81 11.63
C ALA A 167 8.71 -2.84 12.63
N SER A 168 7.49 -3.10 12.16
CA SER A 168 6.31 -3.26 13.02
C SER A 168 6.52 -4.39 14.01
N TYR A 169 7.00 -5.54 13.55
CA TYR A 169 7.36 -6.64 14.45
C TYR A 169 8.46 -6.23 15.44
N LEU A 170 9.51 -5.55 15.01
CA LEU A 170 10.64 -5.19 15.88
C LEU A 170 10.27 -4.18 16.97
N VAL A 171 9.23 -3.36 16.79
CA VAL A 171 8.76 -2.42 17.82
C VAL A 171 7.65 -3.00 18.71
N GLY A 172 7.35 -4.29 18.57
CA GLY A 172 6.40 -5.00 19.43
C GLY A 172 4.95 -5.02 18.93
N ILE A 173 4.68 -4.57 17.70
CA ILE A 173 3.33 -4.72 17.12
C ILE A 173 3.09 -6.20 16.81
N ARG A 174 2.03 -6.74 17.40
CA ARG A 174 1.60 -8.14 17.28
C ARG A 174 0.09 -8.18 17.09
N ASN A 175 -0.45 -9.38 16.81
CA ASN A 175 -1.88 -9.64 16.74
C ASN A 175 -2.63 -8.76 15.72
N VAL A 176 -1.99 -8.49 14.59
CA VAL A 176 -2.61 -7.73 13.50
C VAL A 176 -3.83 -8.50 12.98
N SER A 177 -4.99 -7.84 12.96
CA SER A 177 -6.23 -8.40 12.43
C SER A 177 -6.21 -8.39 10.90
N ALA A 178 -6.30 -9.57 10.30
CA ALA A 178 -6.38 -9.71 8.86
C ALA A 178 -7.78 -9.37 8.32
N HIS A 179 -7.86 -8.40 7.41
CA HIS A 179 -9.11 -8.01 6.75
C HIS A 179 -9.02 -8.18 5.24
N LEU A 180 -9.29 -9.39 4.75
CA LEU A 180 -9.31 -9.69 3.30
C LEU A 180 -10.31 -8.84 2.50
N ASN A 181 -11.40 -8.38 3.11
CA ASN A 181 -12.37 -7.50 2.46
C ASN A 181 -12.06 -6.00 2.65
N LEU A 182 -10.90 -5.65 3.22
CA LEU A 182 -10.44 -4.26 3.29
C LEU A 182 -10.21 -3.72 1.87
N MET A 183 -9.64 -4.53 0.98
CA MET A 183 -9.20 -4.12 -0.34
C MET A 183 -9.51 -5.19 -1.39
N ALA A 184 -10.00 -4.76 -2.55
CA ALA A 184 -10.12 -5.56 -3.77
C ALA A 184 -8.98 -5.26 -4.73
N GLN A 185 -8.58 -6.25 -5.52
CA GLN A 185 -7.49 -6.17 -6.49
C GLN A 185 -7.98 -6.55 -7.89
N PRO A 186 -8.72 -5.68 -8.60
CA PRO A 186 -9.04 -5.90 -10.00
C PRO A 186 -7.75 -5.96 -10.85
N PRO A 187 -7.74 -6.72 -11.96
CA PRO A 187 -8.87 -7.43 -12.56
C PRO A 187 -9.16 -8.81 -11.93
N TRP A 188 -8.39 -9.23 -10.91
CA TRP A 188 -8.53 -10.55 -10.28
C TRP A 188 -9.79 -10.65 -9.42
N ASP A 189 -10.06 -9.62 -8.62
CA ASP A 189 -11.38 -9.45 -8.02
C ASP A 189 -12.35 -8.89 -9.06
N THR A 190 -13.51 -9.53 -9.20
CA THR A 190 -14.53 -9.17 -10.21
C THR A 190 -15.82 -8.60 -9.61
N GLN A 191 -16.04 -8.80 -8.31
CA GLN A 191 -17.26 -8.44 -7.60
C GLN A 191 -16.98 -7.40 -6.52
N LEU A 192 -17.98 -6.60 -6.16
CA LEU A 192 -17.88 -5.53 -5.17
C LEU A 192 -17.75 -6.02 -3.70
N SER A 193 -17.77 -7.33 -3.50
CA SER A 193 -17.72 -8.00 -2.20
C SER A 193 -16.95 -9.30 -2.27
N LEU A 194 -16.19 -9.61 -1.22
CA LEU A 194 -15.51 -10.90 -1.04
C LEU A 194 -16.52 -12.03 -0.78
N THR A 195 -17.52 -11.76 0.05
CA THR A 195 -18.68 -12.64 0.29
C THR A 195 -19.95 -11.80 0.38
N ARG A 196 -21.13 -12.42 0.40
CA ARG A 196 -22.41 -11.71 0.52
C ARG A 196 -22.49 -10.74 1.71
N SER A 197 -21.81 -11.05 2.82
CA SER A 197 -21.79 -10.22 4.03
C SER A 197 -20.49 -9.43 4.24
N ARG A 198 -19.50 -9.57 3.34
CA ARG A 198 -18.18 -8.92 3.46
C ARG A 198 -17.88 -8.10 2.22
N PRO A 199 -18.34 -6.84 2.18
CA PRO A 199 -18.17 -6.01 1.01
C PRO A 199 -16.75 -5.39 1.01
N TYR A 200 -16.18 -5.07 -0.16
CA TYR A 200 -14.83 -4.51 -0.30
C TYR A 200 -14.75 -3.00 -0.08
N TYR A 201 -13.95 -2.50 0.85
CA TYR A 201 -13.96 -1.06 1.16
C TYR A 201 -13.07 -0.20 0.25
N ILE A 202 -11.94 -0.74 -0.16
CA ILE A 202 -10.96 -0.10 -1.04
C ILE A 202 -10.88 -0.91 -2.34
N LEU A 203 -10.73 -0.23 -3.47
CA LEU A 203 -10.30 -0.82 -4.73
C LEU A 203 -8.86 -0.37 -5.00
N HIS A 204 -7.95 -1.32 -5.20
CA HIS A 204 -6.55 -1.05 -5.53
C HIS A 204 -6.25 -1.36 -6.99
N TYR A 205 -6.09 -0.32 -7.81
CA TYR A 205 -5.92 -0.46 -9.26
C TYR A 205 -4.45 -0.63 -9.69
N THR A 206 -3.76 -1.58 -9.06
CA THR A 206 -2.31 -1.76 -9.27
C THR A 206 -1.95 -2.52 -10.55
N TYR A 207 -2.79 -3.47 -10.96
CA TYR A 207 -2.57 -4.36 -12.09
C TYR A 207 -3.11 -3.77 -13.39
N GLY A 208 -2.45 -4.07 -14.51
CA GLY A 208 -3.00 -3.81 -15.84
C GLY A 208 -4.27 -4.63 -16.07
N MET A 209 -5.25 -3.98 -16.69
CA MET A 209 -6.59 -4.53 -16.94
C MET A 209 -6.78 -4.61 -18.45
N ASP A 210 -6.54 -5.79 -19.00
CA ASP A 210 -6.53 -6.05 -20.43
C ASP A 210 -7.72 -6.92 -20.85
N TYR A 211 -8.48 -6.45 -21.83
CA TYR A 211 -9.68 -7.12 -22.31
C TYR A 211 -9.78 -7.09 -23.84
N THR A 212 -10.48 -8.08 -24.40
CA THR A 212 -10.97 -7.99 -25.78
C THR A 212 -12.11 -6.98 -25.89
N LEU A 213 -12.54 -6.61 -27.11
CA LEU A 213 -13.69 -5.71 -27.32
C LEU A 213 -15.02 -6.37 -26.94
N GLU A 214 -15.04 -7.69 -26.85
CA GLU A 214 -16.16 -8.49 -26.36
C GLU A 214 -16.16 -8.59 -24.82
N GLY A 215 -15.14 -8.05 -24.14
CA GLY A 215 -15.06 -8.00 -22.68
C GLY A 215 -14.46 -9.26 -22.02
N VAL A 216 -13.71 -10.06 -22.78
CA VAL A 216 -12.99 -11.22 -22.23
C VAL A 216 -11.65 -10.77 -21.67
N PHE A 217 -11.35 -11.14 -20.42
CA PHE A 217 -10.08 -10.81 -19.75
C PHE A 217 -8.90 -11.54 -20.41
N THR A 218 -7.82 -10.82 -20.72
CA THR A 218 -6.63 -11.35 -21.41
C THR A 218 -5.38 -11.20 -20.53
N PRO A 219 -5.24 -11.98 -19.44
CA PRO A 219 -4.11 -11.84 -18.52
C PRO A 219 -2.78 -12.09 -19.24
N GLY A 220 -1.83 -11.18 -19.07
CA GLY A 220 -0.49 -11.28 -19.67
C GLY A 220 -0.43 -10.91 -21.16
N VAL A 221 -1.54 -10.52 -21.78
CA VAL A 221 -1.60 -10.08 -23.18
C VAL A 221 -2.26 -8.71 -23.23
N VAL A 222 -1.62 -7.76 -23.93
CA VAL A 222 -2.19 -6.43 -24.12
C VAL A 222 -3.53 -6.54 -24.84
N GLY A 223 -4.59 -6.11 -24.17
CA GLY A 223 -5.95 -6.19 -24.67
C GLY A 223 -6.23 -5.11 -25.72
N LYS A 224 -7.29 -5.31 -26.52
CA LYS A 224 -7.80 -4.26 -27.41
C LYS A 224 -8.40 -3.10 -26.62
N TRP A 225 -8.97 -3.40 -25.45
CA TRP A 225 -9.27 -2.42 -24.42
C TRP A 225 -8.31 -2.63 -23.25
N ARG A 226 -7.69 -1.55 -22.78
CA ARG A 226 -6.72 -1.59 -21.70
C ARG A 226 -6.89 -0.40 -20.77
N PHE A 227 -6.85 -0.68 -19.47
CA PHE A 227 -6.47 0.31 -18.47
C PHE A 227 -5.22 -0.15 -17.71
N ASP A 228 -4.18 0.68 -17.68
CA ASP A 228 -3.03 0.50 -16.81
C ASP A 228 -2.60 1.85 -16.25
N LYS A 229 -2.51 1.98 -14.93
CA LYS A 229 -2.08 3.21 -14.26
C LYS A 229 -0.71 3.70 -14.73
N ARG A 230 0.14 2.81 -15.24
CA ARG A 230 1.48 3.17 -15.76
C ARG A 230 1.39 4.06 -17.00
N SER A 231 0.30 4.00 -17.75
CA SER A 231 0.00 4.95 -18.84
C SER A 231 -0.28 6.37 -18.34
N TYR A 232 -0.50 6.55 -17.04
CA TYR A 232 -0.85 7.80 -16.36
C TYR A 232 0.20 8.19 -15.30
N ALA A 233 1.46 7.77 -15.49
CA ALA A 233 2.52 8.02 -14.51
C ALA A 233 2.82 9.52 -14.29
N ALA A 234 2.59 10.35 -15.31
CA ALA A 234 2.90 11.79 -15.27
C ALA A 234 1.69 12.68 -14.95
N ARG A 235 0.46 12.18 -15.12
CA ARG A 235 -0.78 12.94 -14.98
C ARG A 235 -1.90 12.02 -14.53
N PRO A 236 -2.85 12.48 -13.71
CA PRO A 236 -3.98 11.66 -13.32
C PRO A 236 -4.75 11.14 -14.56
N PRO A 237 -5.44 9.99 -14.45
CA PRO A 237 -6.36 9.54 -15.48
C PRO A 237 -7.31 10.67 -15.89
N ALA A 238 -7.44 10.90 -17.20
CA ALA A 238 -8.35 11.91 -17.71
C ALA A 238 -9.79 11.52 -17.39
N ARG A 239 -10.68 12.51 -17.26
CA ARG A 239 -12.12 12.24 -17.29
C ARG A 239 -12.52 11.79 -18.69
N HIS A 240 -13.60 11.04 -18.80
CA HIS A 240 -14.15 10.52 -20.06
C HIS A 240 -13.22 9.54 -20.79
N LEU A 241 -12.69 8.54 -20.07
CA LEU A 241 -11.90 7.43 -20.61
C LEU A 241 -12.69 6.51 -21.58
N GLY A 242 -13.98 6.78 -21.76
CA GLY A 242 -14.92 5.92 -22.48
C GLY A 242 -15.45 4.79 -21.62
N GLU A 243 -16.31 3.98 -22.22
CA GLU A 243 -16.95 2.85 -21.57
C GLU A 243 -16.10 1.58 -21.68
N PRO A 244 -16.04 0.75 -20.62
CA PRO A 244 -15.50 -0.60 -20.72
C PRO A 244 -16.32 -1.45 -21.72
N PRO A 245 -15.69 -2.45 -22.39
CA PRO A 245 -16.35 -3.34 -23.35
C PRO A 245 -17.72 -3.84 -22.87
N PRO A 246 -18.80 -3.80 -23.68
CA PRO A 246 -20.14 -4.15 -23.22
C PRO A 246 -20.28 -5.55 -22.59
N GLY A 247 -19.52 -6.53 -23.06
CA GLY A 247 -19.52 -7.88 -22.50
C GLY A 247 -18.66 -8.08 -21.24
N MET A 248 -17.95 -7.05 -20.76
CA MET A 248 -17.11 -7.16 -19.58
C MET A 248 -17.97 -7.43 -18.33
N SER A 249 -17.74 -8.58 -17.69
CA SER A 249 -18.44 -8.99 -16.46
C SER A 249 -17.77 -8.51 -15.17
N ASN A 250 -16.55 -7.96 -15.25
CA ASN A 250 -15.83 -7.44 -14.08
C ASN A 250 -16.46 -6.12 -13.61
N ARG A 251 -17.22 -6.18 -12.51
CA ARG A 251 -17.95 -5.03 -11.96
C ARG A 251 -17.03 -4.03 -11.27
N LEU A 252 -15.89 -4.46 -10.73
CA LEU A 252 -14.92 -3.57 -10.10
C LEU A 252 -14.20 -2.71 -11.14
N VAL A 253 -13.80 -3.31 -12.27
CA VAL A 253 -13.17 -2.57 -13.38
C VAL A 253 -14.14 -1.55 -13.96
N ARG A 254 -15.41 -1.94 -14.17
CA ARG A 254 -16.45 -0.99 -14.61
C ARG A 254 -16.61 0.17 -13.65
N LEU A 255 -16.84 -0.12 -12.37
CA LEU A 255 -17.01 0.90 -11.35
C LEU A 255 -15.80 1.84 -11.27
N MET A 256 -14.58 1.32 -11.37
CA MET A 256 -13.36 2.13 -11.37
C MET A 256 -13.34 3.14 -12.53
N ILE A 257 -13.69 2.70 -13.74
CA ILE A 257 -13.74 3.58 -14.91
C ILE A 257 -14.87 4.61 -14.76
N ASP A 258 -16.02 4.21 -14.25
CA ASP A 258 -17.14 5.12 -13.95
C ASP A 258 -16.70 6.21 -12.96
N MET A 259 -15.97 5.84 -11.90
CA MET A 259 -15.42 6.79 -10.90
C MET A 259 -14.42 7.79 -11.49
N PHE A 260 -13.67 7.43 -12.54
CA PHE A 260 -12.78 8.37 -13.24
C PHE A 260 -13.54 9.26 -14.23
N ASN A 261 -14.68 8.79 -14.74
CA ASN A 261 -15.50 9.52 -15.71
C ASN A 261 -16.39 10.61 -15.06
N THR A 262 -16.63 10.56 -13.75
CA THR A 262 -17.35 11.58 -12.97
C THR A 262 -16.47 12.76 -12.61
#